data_AF-A0A1X0DIB5-F1
#
_entry.id   AF-A0A1X0DIB5-F1
#
_cell.length_a   1.000
_cell.length_b   1.000
_cell.length_c   1.000
_cell.angle_alpha   90.00
_cell.angle_beta   90.00
_cell.angle_gamma   90.00
#
_symmetry.space_group_name_H-M   'P 1'
#
loop_
_entity.id
_entity.type
_entity.pdbx_description
1 polymer ?
#
loop_
_entity_poly.entity_id
_entity_poly.type
_entity_poly.pdbx_seq_one_letter_code
_entity_poly.pdbx_strand_id
1 'polypeptide(L)'
;MANTLSTDFDLMRSVADTTDARNEEIRAMLRAFIGRIGNVPPTVWGGPAALRFKEVVDRWNAESMRLYHVLRTIADTIRRNAATLGEAGQNHAHHVAAAGGSL
;
A
#
# COMPACT_ATOMS: atom_id res chain seq x y z
N MET A 1 -9.18 -16.10 -23.69
CA MET A 1 -9.02 -14.66 -23.38
C MET A 1 -9.56 -14.30 -21.99
N ALA A 2 -10.76 -14.72 -21.59
CA ALA A 2 -11.28 -14.46 -20.24
C ALA A 2 -10.37 -14.94 -19.09
N ASN A 3 -9.71 -16.10 -19.25
CA ASN A 3 -8.80 -16.65 -18.24
C ASN A 3 -7.53 -15.77 -18.00
N THR A 4 -7.04 -15.13 -19.06
CA THR A 4 -5.86 -14.24 -18.99
C THR A 4 -6.21 -12.95 -18.26
N LEU A 5 -7.35 -12.33 -18.58
CA LEU A 5 -7.83 -11.13 -17.87
C LEU A 5 -8.09 -11.38 -16.37
N SER A 6 -8.65 -12.54 -16.02
CA SER A 6 -8.82 -12.93 -14.61
C SER A 6 -7.47 -13.01 -13.89
N THR A 7 -6.47 -13.60 -14.54
CA THR A 7 -5.10 -13.72 -13.99
C THR A 7 -4.46 -12.35 -13.80
N ASP A 8 -4.66 -11.41 -14.74
CA ASP A 8 -4.15 -10.04 -14.63
C ASP A 8 -4.80 -9.28 -13.45
N PHE A 9 -6.10 -9.47 -13.20
CA PHE A 9 -6.77 -8.85 -12.05
C PHE A 9 -6.33 -9.45 -10.71
N ASP A 10 -6.11 -10.76 -10.64
CA ASP A 10 -5.57 -11.42 -9.45
C ASP A 10 -4.15 -10.91 -9.16
N LEU A 11 -3.33 -10.70 -10.20
CA LEU A 11 -2.02 -10.06 -10.07
C LEU A 11 -2.12 -8.63 -9.55
N MET A 12 -3.03 -7.81 -10.10
CA MET A 12 -3.26 -6.44 -9.64
C MET A 12 -3.63 -6.40 -8.14
N ARG A 13 -4.52 -7.29 -7.69
CA ARG A 13 -4.89 -7.41 -6.28
C ARG A 13 -3.71 -7.82 -5.40
N SER A 14 -2.93 -8.81 -5.84
CA SER A 14 -1.72 -9.27 -5.15
C SER A 14 -0.68 -8.15 -4.96
N VAL A 15 -0.48 -7.30 -5.97
CA VAL A 15 0.42 -6.15 -5.90
C VAL A 15 -0.07 -5.10 -4.89
N ALA A 16 -1.38 -4.85 -4.85
CA ALA A 16 -1.99 -3.94 -3.87
C ALA A 16 -1.81 -4.47 -2.43
N ASP A 17 -2.05 -5.76 -2.22
CA ASP A 17 -1.92 -6.38 -0.90
C ASP A 17 -0.45 -6.44 -0.43
N THR A 18 0.49 -6.71 -1.35
CA THR A 18 1.93 -6.64 -1.07
C THR A 18 2.35 -5.23 -0.67
N THR A 19 1.79 -4.21 -1.33
CA THR A 19 2.05 -2.81 -1.02
C THR A 19 1.60 -2.45 0.40
N ASP A 20 0.40 -2.88 0.79
CA ASP A 20 -0.12 -2.68 2.14
C ASP A 20 0.72 -3.42 3.19
N ALA A 21 1.15 -4.65 2.91
CA ALA A 21 2.01 -5.43 3.82
C ALA A 21 3.36 -4.75 4.08
N ARG A 22 4.04 -4.26 3.03
CA ARG A 22 5.32 -3.53 3.17
C ARG A 22 5.17 -2.24 3.94
N ASN A 23 4.05 -1.55 3.76
CA ASN A 23 3.75 -0.33 4.48
C ASN A 23 3.57 -0.58 5.99
N GLU A 24 2.87 -1.66 6.36
CA GLU A 24 2.74 -2.06 7.78
C GLU A 24 4.06 -2.51 8.39
N GLU A 25 4.92 -3.20 7.64
CA GLU A 25 6.27 -3.58 8.07
C GLU A 25 7.13 -2.35 8.40
N ILE A 26 7.14 -1.34 7.53
CA ILE A 26 7.87 -0.07 7.76
C ILE A 26 7.38 0.61 9.05
N ARG A 27 6.06 0.66 9.26
CA ARG A 27 5.48 1.24 10.48
C ARG A 27 5.84 0.43 11.72
N ALA A 28 5.87 -0.90 11.62
CA ALA A 28 6.26 -1.77 12.73
C ALA A 28 7.72 -1.55 13.13
N MET A 29 8.63 -1.46 12.15
CA MET A 29 10.03 -1.14 12.40
C MET A 29 10.21 0.20 13.11
N LEU A 30 9.46 1.23 12.70
CA LEU A 30 9.49 2.54 13.36
C LEU A 30 9.02 2.46 14.82
N ARG A 31 7.88 1.82 15.08
CA ARG A 31 7.36 1.65 16.44
C ARG A 31 8.36 0.89 17.33
N ALA A 32 8.96 -0.17 16.80
CA ALA A 32 9.97 -0.94 17.50
C ALA A 32 11.22 -0.10 17.80
N PHE A 33 11.67 0.70 16.82
CA PHE A 33 12.79 1.61 17.00
C PHE A 33 12.50 2.64 18.09
N ILE A 34 11.38 3.37 17.99
CA ILE A 34 10.96 4.36 19.00
C ILE A 34 10.85 3.72 20.38
N GLY A 35 10.28 2.51 20.49
CA GLY A 35 10.18 1.79 21.74
C GLY A 35 11.54 1.46 22.36
N ARG A 36 12.49 0.93 21.57
CA ARG A 36 13.86 0.63 22.04
C ARG A 36 14.56 1.88 22.55
N ILE A 37 14.35 2.97 21.84
CA ILE A 37 14.96 4.27 22.04
C ILE A 37 14.37 5.00 23.25
N GLY A 38 13.04 4.98 23.42
CA GLY A 38 12.37 5.56 24.58
C GLY A 38 12.70 4.84 25.90
N ASN A 39 13.20 3.62 25.82
CA ASN A 39 13.71 2.86 26.97
C ASN A 39 15.17 3.18 27.32
N VAL A 40 15.86 4.04 26.55
CA VAL A 40 17.23 4.42 26.88
C VAL A 40 17.22 5.35 28.10
N PRO A 41 18.04 5.08 29.13
CA PRO A 41 18.05 5.89 30.35
C PRO A 41 18.34 7.38 30.08
N PRO A 42 17.68 8.32 30.80
CA PRO A 42 17.93 9.75 30.67
C PRO A 42 19.39 10.14 30.93
N THR A 43 20.11 9.35 31.73
CA THR A 43 21.54 9.50 32.01
C THR A 43 22.42 9.31 30.77
N VAL A 44 21.94 8.57 29.77
CA VAL A 44 22.60 8.37 28.46
C VAL A 44 22.12 9.41 27.43
N TRP A 45 20.90 9.92 27.61
CA TRP A 45 20.22 10.87 26.72
C TRP A 45 20.34 12.34 27.15
N GLY A 46 21.45 12.71 27.79
CA GLY A 46 21.67 14.09 28.22
C GLY A 46 21.95 15.05 27.06
N GLY A 47 21.27 16.21 27.06
CA GLY A 47 21.71 17.39 26.31
C GLY A 47 21.33 17.42 24.82
N PRO A 48 22.13 18.09 23.97
CA PRO A 48 21.79 18.36 22.55
C PRO A 48 21.50 17.11 21.70
N ALA A 49 22.06 15.96 22.07
CA ALA A 49 21.86 14.70 21.37
C ALA A 49 20.40 14.22 21.44
N ALA A 50 19.72 14.38 22.58
CA ALA A 50 18.31 14.02 22.73
C ALA A 50 17.39 14.90 21.87
N LEU A 51 17.71 16.19 21.74
CA LEU A 51 16.93 17.11 20.92
C LEU A 51 17.04 16.74 19.43
N ARG A 52 18.26 16.52 18.94
CA ARG A 52 18.52 16.09 17.56
C ARG A 52 17.87 14.75 17.24
N PHE A 53 17.91 13.83 18.20
CA PHE A 53 17.27 12.55 18.03
C PHE A 53 15.75 12.68 17.90
N LYS A 54 15.11 13.49 18.76
CA LYS A 54 13.68 13.79 18.66
C LYS A 54 13.31 14.37 17.30
N GLU A 55 14.09 15.32 16.78
CA GLU A 55 13.88 15.89 15.44
C GLU A 55 13.92 14.81 14.34
N VAL A 56 14.87 13.87 14.40
CA VAL A 56 14.99 12.77 13.43
C VAL A 56 13.80 11.83 13.50
N VAL A 57 13.33 11.48 14.71
CA VAL A 57 12.14 10.62 14.89
C VAL A 57 10.89 11.31 14.37
N ASP A 58 10.68 12.58 14.71
CA ASP A 58 9.51 13.33 14.29
C ASP A 58 9.47 13.45 12.75
N ARG A 59 10.62 13.75 12.12
CA ARG A 59 10.74 13.78 10.65
C ARG A 59 10.49 12.42 10.01
N TRP A 60 11.12 11.36 10.52
CA TRP A 60 10.93 10.01 9.98
C TRP A 60 9.48 9.56 10.10
N ASN A 61 8.81 9.85 11.22
CA ASN A 61 7.40 9.56 11.40
C ASN A 61 6.52 10.28 10.38
N ALA A 62 6.79 11.57 10.13
CA ALA A 62 6.08 12.33 9.11
C ALA A 62 6.26 11.73 7.71
N GLU A 63 7.50 11.39 7.33
CA GLU A 63 7.77 10.78 6.02
C GLU A 63 7.17 9.37 5.90
N SER A 64 7.17 8.58 6.98
CA SER A 64 6.52 7.26 7.01
C SER A 64 5.01 7.37 6.82
N MET A 65 4.37 8.36 7.46
CA MET A 65 2.94 8.64 7.28
C MET A 65 2.64 9.13 5.86
N ARG A 66 3.53 9.93 5.27
CA ARG A 66 3.40 10.37 3.88
C ARG A 66 3.50 9.18 2.92
N LEU A 67 4.52 8.34 3.09
CA LEU A 67 4.69 7.11 2.31
C LEU A 67 3.46 6.21 2.44
N TYR A 68 2.92 6.07 3.66
CA TYR A 68 1.70 5.29 3.90
C TYR A 68 0.53 5.76 3.04
N HIS A 69 0.25 7.07 3.03
CA HIS A 69 -0.87 7.62 2.27
C HIS A 69 -0.66 7.45 0.77
N VAL A 70 0.57 7.62 0.28
CA VAL A 70 0.89 7.43 -1.14
C VAL A 70 0.72 5.96 -1.55
N LEU A 71 1.27 5.02 -0.79
CA LEU A 71 1.16 3.59 -1.08
C LEU A 71 -0.30 3.10 -1.01
N ARG A 72 -1.05 3.55 -0.01
CA ARG A 72 -2.51 3.30 0.10
C ARG A 72 -3.25 3.81 -1.14
N THR A 73 -2.95 5.05 -1.58
CA THR A 73 -3.56 5.65 -2.76
C THR A 73 -3.24 4.87 -4.04
N ILE A 74 -2.01 4.36 -4.17
CA ILE A 74 -1.61 3.50 -5.29
C ILE A 74 -2.41 2.18 -5.27
N ALA A 75 -2.48 1.52 -4.11
CA ALA A 75 -3.26 0.28 -3.94
C ALA A 75 -4.75 0.49 -4.29
N ASP A 76 -5.35 1.58 -3.82
CA ASP A 76 -6.75 1.92 -4.12
C ASP A 76 -6.97 2.25 -5.61
N THR A 77 -5.97 2.84 -6.26
CA THR A 77 -6.01 3.08 -7.72
C THR A 77 -5.95 1.78 -8.50
N ILE A 78 -5.09 0.84 -8.10
CA ILE A 78 -5.00 -0.49 -8.73
C ILE A 78 -6.32 -1.25 -8.57
N ARG A 79 -6.91 -1.26 -7.37
CA ARG A 79 -8.21 -1.91 -7.10
C ARG A 79 -9.33 -1.31 -7.95
N ARG A 80 -9.40 0.02 -8.06
CA ARG A 80 -10.37 0.70 -8.92
C ARG A 80 -10.19 0.33 -10.40
N ASN A 81 -8.94 0.32 -10.88
CA ASN A 81 -8.65 -0.07 -12.25
C ASN A 81 -9.10 -1.51 -12.54
N ALA A 82 -8.83 -2.45 -11.63
CA ALA A 82 -9.26 -3.84 -11.79
C ALA A 82 -10.79 -3.96 -11.87
N ALA A 83 -11.53 -3.24 -11.01
CA ALA A 83 -12.99 -3.24 -11.04
C ALA A 83 -13.54 -2.69 -12.37
N THR A 84 -13.07 -1.50 -12.79
CA THR A 84 -13.50 -0.87 -14.05
C THR A 84 -13.22 -1.75 -15.27
N LEU A 85 -12.02 -2.35 -15.33
CA LEU A 85 -11.65 -3.24 -16.44
C LEU A 85 -12.46 -4.55 -16.42
N GLY A 86 -12.77 -5.07 -15.23
CA GLY A 86 -13.63 -6.25 -15.08
C GLY A 86 -15.05 -6.02 -15.60
N GLU A 87 -15.66 -4.90 -15.25
CA GLU A 87 -16.98 -4.49 -15.74
C GLU A 87 -16.97 -4.32 -17.27
N ALA A 88 -15.96 -3.64 -17.81
CA ALA A 88 -15.82 -3.47 -19.26
C ALA A 88 -15.69 -4.82 -20.00
N GLY A 89 -14.93 -5.76 -19.44
CA GLY A 89 -14.80 -7.12 -19.98
C GLY A 89 -16.11 -7.91 -19.98
N GLN A 90 -16.89 -7.83 -18.90
CA GLN A 90 -18.19 -8.50 -18.80
C GLN A 90 -19.22 -7.92 -19.77
N ASN A 91 -19.26 -6.59 -19.89
CA ASN A 91 -20.12 -5.91 -20.86
C ASN A 91 -19.76 -6.32 -22.30
N HIS A 92 -18.46 -6.34 -22.63
CA HIS A 92 -18.00 -6.78 -23.94
C HIS A 92 -18.39 -8.24 -24.25
N ALA A 93 -18.19 -9.14 -23.28
CA ALA A 93 -18.58 -10.55 -23.42
C ALA A 93 -20.10 -10.72 -23.64
N HIS A 94 -20.93 -9.96 -22.91
CA HIS A 94 -22.38 -9.95 -23.11
C HIS A 94 -22.76 -9.49 -24.51
N HIS A 95 -22.16 -8.40 -25.01
CA HIS A 95 -22.44 -7.90 -26.36
C HIS A 95 -22.03 -8.89 -27.45
N VAL A 96 -20.87 -9.55 -27.31
CA VAL A 96 -20.44 -10.58 -28.26
C VAL A 96 -21.36 -11.80 -28.23
N ALA A 97 -21.77 -12.27 -27.05
CA ALA A 97 -22.71 -13.37 -26.91
C ALA A 97 -24.08 -13.03 -27.51
N ALA A 98 -24.58 -11.81 -27.29
CA ALA A 98 -25.82 -11.32 -27.87
C ALA A 98 -25.77 -11.26 -29.41
N ALA A 99 -24.66 -10.77 -29.97
CA ALA A 99 -24.46 -10.70 -31.42
C ALA A 99 -24.32 -12.09 -32.07
N GLY A 100 -23.66 -13.03 -31.37
CA GLY A 100 -23.51 -14.41 -31.84
C GLY A 100 -24.77 -15.26 -31.73
N GLY A 101 -25.68 -14.95 -30.79
CA GLY A 101 -26.98 -15.61 -30.67
C GLY A 101 -28.04 -15.10 -31.64
N SER A 102 -27.77 -14.00 -32.35
CA SER A 102 -28.64 -13.42 -33.39
C SER A 102 -28.29 -13.87 -34.82
N LEU A 103 -27.43 -14.87 -34.98
CA LEU A 103 -27.06 -15.53 -36.24
C LEU A 103 -27.57 -16.97 -36.25
#